data_AF-A0A6J1WPL4-F1
#
_entry.id   AF-A0A6J1WPL4-F1
#
_cell.length_a   1.000
_cell.length_b   1.000
_cell.length_c   1.000
_cell.angle_alpha   90.00
_cell.angle_beta   90.00
_cell.angle_gamma   90.00
#
_symmetry.space_group_name_H-M   'P 1'
#
loop_
_entity.id
_entity.type
_entity.pdbx_description
1 polymer ?
#
loop_
_entity_poly.entity_id
_entity_poly.type
_entity_poly.pdbx_seq_one_letter_code
_entity_poly.pdbx_strand_id
1 'polypeptide(L)'
;MDSLWLKAGLDLRMVTFQALPTSNKRGMIEIVTEAETLRAIQTEWGLTGSFKDKPIAEWLAKHNPSELEYQRARDNFTASCAGYSVATYLLGICDRHNDNIMLKTSGHLFHIDFGKFLGDAQMFGNFKR
;
A
#
# COMPACT_ATOMS: atom_id res chain seq x y z
N MET A 1 1.50 -10.03 -11.85
CA MET A 1 2.70 -9.17 -12.01
C MET A 1 3.85 -9.68 -11.17
N ASP A 2 3.66 -9.94 -9.88
CA ASP A 2 4.71 -10.45 -8.99
C ASP A 2 5.47 -11.68 -9.54
N SER A 3 4.75 -12.74 -9.91
CA SER A 3 5.36 -13.94 -10.51
C SER A 3 6.13 -13.69 -11.82
N LEU A 4 5.80 -12.63 -12.55
CA LEU A 4 6.51 -12.24 -13.78
C LEU A 4 7.81 -11.50 -13.45
N TRP A 5 7.79 -10.59 -12.46
CA TRP A 5 8.99 -9.91 -12.00
C TRP A 5 9.98 -10.87 -11.33
N LEU A 6 9.49 -11.79 -10.50
CA LEU A 6 10.34 -12.82 -9.89
C LEU A 6 11.04 -13.70 -10.94
N LYS A 7 10.34 -14.08 -12.01
CA LYS A 7 10.93 -14.82 -13.13
C LYS A 7 11.99 -14.01 -13.88
N ALA A 8 11.90 -12.70 -13.88
CA ALA A 8 12.89 -11.79 -14.45
C ALA A 8 14.05 -11.47 -13.48
N GLY A 9 14.08 -12.09 -12.30
CA GLY A 9 15.10 -11.83 -11.27
C GLY A 9 14.88 -10.56 -10.46
N LEU A 10 13.67 -10.00 -10.50
CA LEU A 10 13.30 -8.76 -9.80
C LEU A 10 12.29 -9.07 -8.68
N ASP A 11 12.76 -9.07 -7.43
CA ASP A 11 11.89 -9.18 -6.26
C ASP A 11 11.49 -7.78 -5.78
N LEU A 12 10.25 -7.38 -6.13
CA LEU A 12 9.67 -6.10 -5.72
C LEU A 12 8.92 -6.22 -4.38
N ARG A 13 9.06 -7.31 -3.62
CA ARG A 13 8.48 -7.44 -2.27
C ARG A 13 6.97 -7.18 -2.24
N MET A 14 6.25 -7.68 -3.24
CA MET A 14 4.81 -7.46 -3.37
C MET A 14 4.05 -8.23 -2.30
N VAL A 15 3.03 -7.61 -1.69
CA VAL A 15 2.13 -8.27 -0.72
C VAL A 15 0.78 -8.53 -1.36
N THR A 16 0.56 -9.75 -1.84
CA THR A 16 -0.77 -10.18 -2.29
C THR A 16 -1.55 -10.81 -1.15
N PHE A 17 -2.85 -10.52 -1.06
CA PHE A 17 -3.76 -11.10 -0.09
C PHE A 17 -4.98 -11.69 -0.81
N GLN A 18 -5.61 -12.69 -0.21
CA GLN A 18 -6.76 -13.35 -0.80
C GLN A 18 -8.04 -12.54 -0.61
N ALA A 19 -8.83 -12.45 -1.69
CA ALA A 19 -10.20 -11.95 -1.65
C ALA A 19 -11.12 -13.01 -2.26
N LEU A 20 -11.98 -13.60 -1.43
CA LEU A 20 -12.88 -14.68 -1.80
C LEU A 20 -14.33 -14.19 -1.85
N PRO A 21 -14.93 -14.02 -3.05
CA PRO A 21 -16.36 -13.75 -3.15
C PRO A 21 -17.16 -14.99 -2.70
N THR A 22 -18.13 -14.79 -1.81
CA THR A 22 -18.98 -15.88 -1.28
C THR A 22 -20.44 -15.75 -1.74
N SER A 23 -20.91 -14.54 -2.05
CA SER A 23 -22.24 -14.29 -2.61
C SER A 23 -22.31 -12.90 -3.25
N ASN A 24 -23.48 -12.52 -3.78
CA ASN A 24 -23.71 -11.19 -4.31
C ASN A 24 -23.45 -10.12 -3.23
N LYS A 25 -22.50 -9.21 -3.49
CA LYS A 25 -22.03 -8.17 -2.56
C LYS A 25 -21.54 -8.71 -1.20
N ARG A 26 -21.06 -9.96 -1.16
CA ARG A 26 -20.49 -10.58 0.05
C ARG A 26 -19.24 -11.37 -0.28
N GLY A 27 -18.27 -11.32 0.62
CA GLY A 27 -17.03 -12.05 0.48
C GLY A 27 -16.21 -11.99 1.75
N MET A 28 -15.04 -12.61 1.71
CA MET A 28 -14.04 -12.57 2.75
C MET A 28 -12.73 -12.02 2.17
N ILE A 29 -11.98 -11.29 2.99
CA ILE A 29 -10.68 -10.75 2.63
C ILE A 29 -9.70 -11.20 3.71
N GLU A 30 -8.55 -11.69 3.29
CA GLU A 30 -7.44 -12.06 4.16
C GLU A 30 -6.93 -10.81 4.91
N ILE A 31 -6.76 -10.95 6.22
CA ILE A 31 -6.19 -9.90 7.05
C ILE A 31 -4.67 -10.00 6.97
N VAL A 32 -4.01 -8.96 6.45
CA VAL A 32 -2.56 -8.81 6.52
C VAL A 32 -2.19 -8.30 7.92
N THR A 33 -1.51 -9.13 8.71
CA THR A 33 -1.11 -8.78 10.08
C THR A 33 0.02 -7.75 10.11
N GLU A 34 0.14 -7.05 11.24
CA GLU A 34 1.21 -6.07 11.50
C GLU A 34 1.28 -4.97 10.44
N ALA A 35 0.11 -4.53 9.97
CA ALA A 35 -0.03 -3.53 8.94
C ALA A 35 -0.97 -2.42 9.41
N GLU A 36 -0.62 -1.18 9.09
CA GLU A 36 -1.43 0.00 9.37
C GLU A 36 -1.64 0.81 8.09
N THR A 37 -2.75 1.56 8.01
CA THR A 37 -2.95 2.50 6.89
C THR A 37 -1.98 3.68 7.01
N LEU A 38 -1.56 4.25 5.88
CA LEU A 38 -0.70 5.45 5.91
C LEU A 38 -1.38 6.61 6.64
N ARG A 39 -2.72 6.71 6.58
CA ARG A 39 -3.48 7.70 7.36
C ARG A 39 -3.32 7.48 8.85
N ALA A 40 -3.47 6.24 9.33
CA ALA A 40 -3.34 5.93 10.74
C ALA A 40 -1.93 6.31 11.25
N ILE A 41 -0.90 5.93 10.49
CA ILE A 41 0.51 6.27 10.79
C ILE A 41 0.71 7.78 10.85
N GLN A 42 0.20 8.54 9.88
CA GLN A 42 0.34 10.00 9.87
C GLN A 42 -0.40 10.66 11.04
N THR A 43 -1.57 10.13 11.39
CA THR A 43 -2.43 10.71 12.44
C THR A 43 -1.87 10.47 13.84
N GLU A 44 -1.04 9.44 14.04
CA GLU A 44 -0.29 9.20 15.30
C GLU A 44 0.55 10.43 15.70
N TRP A 45 0.97 11.24 14.72
CA TRP A 45 1.81 12.44 14.92
C TRP A 45 1.02 13.75 15.02
N GLY A 46 -0.30 13.68 15.22
CA GLY A 46 -1.23 14.80 15.39
C GLY A 46 -2.02 15.17 14.12
N LEU A 47 -2.96 16.12 14.26
CA LEU A 47 -3.82 16.63 13.16
C LEU A 47 -3.05 17.19 11.96
N THR A 48 -1.79 17.62 12.14
CA THR A 48 -0.90 18.10 11.07
C THR A 48 0.14 17.07 10.64
N GLY A 49 0.06 15.81 11.09
CA GLY A 49 1.04 14.77 10.81
C GLY A 49 1.20 14.46 9.31
N SER A 50 0.16 14.70 8.49
CA SER A 50 0.23 14.62 7.03
C SER A 50 1.14 15.67 6.38
N PHE A 51 1.49 16.74 7.10
CA PHE A 51 2.42 17.80 6.67
C PHE A 51 3.83 17.65 7.26
N LYS A 52 4.07 16.62 8.06
CA LYS A 52 5.42 16.30 8.54
C LYS A 52 6.14 15.46 7.50
N ASP A 53 7.41 15.76 7.29
CA ASP A 53 8.22 15.13 6.24
C ASP A 53 8.61 13.66 6.55
N LYS A 54 8.48 13.20 7.81
CA LYS A 54 9.07 11.93 8.28
C LYS A 54 8.17 10.92 9.02
N PRO A 55 6.82 11.00 9.06
CA PRO A 55 6.01 10.11 9.89
C PRO A 55 6.18 8.62 9.51
N ILE A 56 6.36 8.31 8.22
CA ILE A 56 6.58 6.93 7.76
C ILE A 56 7.96 6.40 8.17
N ALA A 57 9.01 7.21 7.99
CA ALA A 57 10.37 6.82 8.35
C ALA A 57 10.50 6.62 9.87
N GLU A 58 9.90 7.51 10.66
CA GLU A 58 9.87 7.40 12.12
C GLU A 58 9.05 6.20 12.60
N TRP A 59 7.92 5.90 11.96
CA TRP A 59 7.13 4.71 12.26
C TRP A 59 7.90 3.41 11.95
N LEU A 60 8.63 3.36 10.83
CA LEU A 60 9.50 2.22 10.51
C LEU A 60 10.64 2.09 11.51
N ALA A 61 11.29 3.20 11.90
CA ALA A 61 12.35 3.18 12.90
C ALA A 61 11.84 2.74 14.28
N LYS A 62 10.62 3.12 14.66
CA LYS A 62 9.96 2.71 15.91
C LYS A 62 9.77 1.19 16.00
N HIS A 63 9.45 0.53 14.89
CA HIS A 63 9.20 -0.92 14.85
C HIS A 63 10.44 -1.75 14.49
N ASN A 64 11.53 -1.10 14.06
CA ASN A 64 12.78 -1.74 13.65
C ASN A 64 13.96 -1.03 14.35
N PRO A 65 14.23 -1.33 15.64
CA PRO A 65 15.16 -0.56 16.46
C PRO A 65 16.63 -0.80 16.11
N SER A 66 16.98 -1.92 15.49
CA SER A 66 18.34 -2.15 15.01
C SER A 66 18.55 -1.56 13.62
N GLU A 67 19.76 -1.04 13.36
CA GLU A 67 20.12 -0.47 12.05
C GLU A 67 19.89 -1.47 10.91
N LEU A 68 20.22 -2.75 11.13
CA LEU A 68 20.04 -3.81 10.15
C LEU A 68 18.56 -4.07 9.84
N GLU A 69 17.69 -4.09 10.86
CA GLU A 69 16.24 -4.26 10.66
C GLU A 69 15.64 -3.05 9.96
N TYR A 70 16.03 -1.85 10.37
CA TYR A 70 15.56 -0.61 9.74
C TYR A 70 15.98 -0.53 8.28
N GLN A 71 17.22 -0.88 7.96
CA GLN A 71 17.70 -0.96 6.58
C GLN A 71 16.87 -1.94 5.76
N ARG A 72 16.62 -3.15 6.28
CA ARG A 72 15.77 -4.15 5.61
C ARG A 72 14.34 -3.63 5.38
N ALA A 73 13.75 -2.98 6.39
CA ALA A 73 12.41 -2.42 6.27
C ALA A 73 12.36 -1.30 5.21
N ARG A 74 13.39 -0.46 5.14
CA ARG A 74 13.52 0.55 4.09
C ARG A 74 13.66 -0.06 2.70
N ASP A 75 14.48 -1.10 2.55
CA ASP A 75 14.66 -1.79 1.27
C ASP A 75 13.35 -2.43 0.81
N ASN A 76 12.62 -3.07 1.72
CA ASN A 76 11.28 -3.60 1.44
C ASN A 76 10.31 -2.50 1.04
N PHE A 77 10.34 -1.35 1.72
CA PHE A 77 9.49 -0.20 1.39
C PHE A 77 9.78 0.32 0.00
N THR A 78 11.05 0.51 -0.35
CA THR A 78 11.45 1.00 -1.66
C THR A 78 11.04 0.02 -2.77
N ALA A 79 11.31 -1.27 -2.59
CA ALA A 79 10.96 -2.30 -3.57
C ALA A 79 9.44 -2.40 -3.80
N SER A 80 8.67 -2.51 -2.70
CA SER A 80 7.21 -2.66 -2.75
C SER A 80 6.51 -1.39 -3.24
N CYS A 81 6.99 -0.21 -2.86
CA CYS A 81 6.52 1.06 -3.39
C CYS A 81 6.74 1.16 -4.91
N ALA A 82 7.92 0.77 -5.41
CA ALA A 82 8.18 0.73 -6.85
C ALA A 82 7.24 -0.25 -7.58
N GLY A 83 7.07 -1.46 -7.04
CA GLY A 83 6.17 -2.46 -7.62
C GLY A 83 4.72 -2.01 -7.69
N TYR A 84 4.17 -1.48 -6.59
CA TYR A 84 2.80 -0.98 -6.57
C TYR A 84 2.60 0.30 -7.40
N SER A 85 3.59 1.19 -7.48
CA SER A 85 3.53 2.38 -8.33
C SER A 85 3.36 2.00 -9.81
N VAL A 86 4.16 1.02 -10.27
CA VAL A 86 4.05 0.52 -11.65
C VAL A 86 2.75 -0.26 -11.85
N ALA A 87 2.40 -1.17 -10.93
CA ALA A 87 1.21 -2.01 -11.07
C ALA A 87 -0.08 -1.18 -11.11
N THR A 88 -0.22 -0.21 -10.21
CA THR A 88 -1.42 0.63 -10.13
C THR A 88 -1.55 1.57 -11.31
N TYR A 89 -0.44 2.10 -11.82
CA TYR A 89 -0.41 2.89 -13.04
C TYR A 89 -0.86 2.06 -14.25
N LEU A 90 -0.27 0.88 -14.48
CA LEU A 90 -0.59 0.02 -15.62
C LEU A 90 -2.02 -0.50 -15.60
N LEU A 91 -2.55 -0.83 -14.41
CA LEU A 91 -3.93 -1.32 -14.26
C LEU A 91 -4.96 -0.19 -14.25
N GLY A 92 -4.55 1.08 -14.23
CA GLY A 92 -5.46 2.22 -14.11
C GLY A 92 -6.29 2.15 -12.83
N ILE A 93 -5.68 1.75 -11.72
CA ILE A 93 -6.33 1.76 -10.40
C ILE A 93 -6.41 3.22 -9.94
N CYS A 94 -7.63 3.74 -9.91
CA CYS A 94 -7.90 5.11 -9.47
C CYS A 94 -8.14 5.16 -7.94
N ASP A 95 -8.22 6.36 -7.38
CA ASP A 95 -8.57 6.57 -5.97
C ASP A 95 -7.55 6.02 -4.96
N ARG A 96 -6.27 6.37 -5.15
CA ARG A 96 -5.19 6.04 -4.21
C ARG A 96 -4.96 7.22 -3.25
N HIS A 97 -5.56 7.12 -2.07
CA HIS A 97 -5.32 8.01 -0.93
C HIS A 97 -4.75 7.21 0.26
N ASN A 98 -4.29 7.90 1.31
CA ASN A 98 -3.55 7.29 2.42
C ASN A 98 -4.35 6.26 3.25
N ASP A 99 -5.66 6.14 3.05
CA ASP A 99 -6.47 5.06 3.66
C ASP A 99 -6.43 3.76 2.86
N ASN A 100 -6.22 3.86 1.54
CA ASN A 100 -6.19 2.71 0.63
C ASN A 100 -4.77 2.17 0.42
N ILE A 101 -3.82 2.68 1.19
CA ILE A 101 -2.41 2.27 1.18
C ILE A 101 -2.05 1.88 2.60
N MET A 102 -1.54 0.67 2.76
CA MET A 102 -1.10 0.10 4.01
C MET A 102 0.41 -0.15 3.99
N LEU A 103 1.00 -0.16 5.18
CA LEU A 103 2.41 -0.44 5.41
C LEU A 103 2.56 -1.45 6.53
N LYS A 104 3.31 -2.54 6.27
CA LYS A 104 3.70 -3.51 7.30
C LYS A 104 4.86 -2.99 8.14
N THR A 105 4.96 -3.43 9.40
CA THR A 105 6.12 -3.16 10.28
C THR A 105 7.44 -3.64 9.66
N SER A 106 7.39 -4.72 8.89
CA SER A 106 8.50 -5.25 8.07
C SER A 106 8.90 -4.38 6.86
N GLY A 107 8.24 -3.25 6.65
CA GLY A 107 8.54 -2.31 5.56
C GLY A 107 7.77 -2.51 4.27
N HIS A 108 6.95 -3.55 4.14
CA HIS A 108 6.23 -3.83 2.90
C HIS A 108 5.02 -2.90 2.72
N LEU A 109 5.04 -2.06 1.69
CA LEU A 109 3.93 -1.21 1.28
C LEU A 109 3.01 -1.96 0.33
N PHE A 110 1.71 -1.85 0.55
CA PHE A 110 0.73 -2.48 -0.33
C PHE A 110 -0.57 -1.70 -0.42
N HIS A 111 -1.25 -1.86 -1.54
CA HIS A 111 -2.51 -1.18 -1.81
C HIS A 111 -3.67 -2.11 -1.46
N ILE A 112 -4.75 -1.54 -0.93
CA ILE A 112 -6.02 -2.22 -0.65
C ILE A 112 -7.16 -1.49 -1.36
N ASP A 113 -8.38 -1.99 -1.17
CA ASP A 113 -9.61 -1.43 -1.74
C ASP A 113 -9.48 -1.13 -3.25
N PHE A 114 -9.52 -2.18 -4.06
CA PHE A 114 -9.46 -2.08 -5.51
C PHE A 114 -10.84 -1.92 -6.15
N GLY A 115 -11.87 -1.52 -5.39
CA GLY A 115 -13.25 -1.45 -5.87
C GLY A 115 -13.48 -0.47 -7.04
N LYS A 116 -12.54 0.47 -7.28
CA LYS A 116 -12.54 1.41 -8.40
C LYS A 116 -11.31 1.19 -9.28
N PHE A 117 -11.49 0.53 -10.42
CA PHE A 117 -10.44 0.24 -11.40
C PHE A 117 -10.98 0.41 -12.82
N LEU A 118 -10.10 0.63 -13.81
CA LEU A 118 -10.46 0.80 -15.23
C LEU A 118 -11.36 2.02 -15.54
N GLY A 119 -11.05 3.18 -14.96
CA GLY A 119 -11.69 4.43 -15.39
C GLY A 119 -13.12 4.62 -14.90
N ASP A 120 -13.54 3.90 -13.86
CA ASP A 120 -14.65 4.26 -12.96
C ASP A 120 -14.30 5.54 -12.16
N ALA A 121 -13.86 6.58 -12.88
CA ALA A 121 -13.75 7.93 -12.39
C ALA A 121 -15.16 8.33 -11.97
N GLN A 122 -15.36 8.50 -10.66
CA GLN A 122 -16.58 9.12 -10.16
C GLN A 122 -16.79 10.41 -10.94
N MET A 123 -17.91 10.48 -11.67
CA MET A 123 -18.41 11.73 -12.21
C MET A 123 -18.72 12.64 -11.02
N PHE A 124 -17.82 13.57 -10.70
CA PHE A 124 -18.15 14.73 -9.88
C PHE A 124 -18.96 15.69 -10.77
N GLY A 125 -20.22 15.34 -11.03
CA GLY A 125 -21.06 16.01 -12.03
C GLY A 125 -20.58 15.81 -13.48
N ASN A 126 -20.94 16.73 -14.38
CA ASN A 126 -20.77 16.60 -15.84
C ASN A 126 -19.34 16.77 -16.39
N PHE A 127 -18.29 16.69 -15.57
CA PHE A 127 -16.91 16.87 -16.05
C PHE A 127 -16.06 15.63 -15.83
N LYS A 128 -15.48 15.14 -16.94
CA LYS A 128 -14.46 14.08 -16.95
C LYS A 128 -13.12 14.67 -16.55
N ARG A 129 -12.40 13.97 -15.68
CA ARG A 129 -10.96 14.20 -15.42
C ARG A 129 -10.15 13.07 -16.03
#